data_AF-A0A354T7M2-F1
#
_entry.id   AF-A0A354T7M2-F1
#
_cell.length_a   1.000
_cell.length_b   1.000
_cell.length_c   1.000
_cell.angle_alpha   90.00
_cell.angle_beta   90.00
_cell.angle_gamma   90.00
#
_symmetry.space_group_name_H-M   'P 1'
#
loop_
_entity.id
_entity.type
_entity.pdbx_description
1 polymer ?
#
loop_
_entity_poly.entity_id
_entity_poly.type
_entity_poly.pdbx_seq_one_letter_code
_entity_poly.pdbx_strand_id
1 'polypeptide(L)'
;MNRRQFLQTTSAAALTSCATPSSPPDALIIDTHQHLWDLSVISPPWIKGAPEVLRHDFVTADYVKANAGLNVKAIYMEVDVAPQDHIKEADGIVAQCRAGNTPTIAATIGGRPASAGFESYVKRYAGNGIVKGLRQVLHGPSTPPGFCLSQDFVRGVRTLGKHGLNFELTMRPTELNDGVKLIQ
;
A
#
# COMPACT_ATOMS: atom_id res chain seq x y z
N MET A 1 -25.58 -36.59 -7.04
CA MET A 1 -25.69 -35.13 -6.85
C MET A 1 -24.61 -34.48 -7.70
N ASN A 2 -24.98 -33.67 -8.70
CA ASN A 2 -23.99 -33.06 -9.61
C ASN A 2 -23.71 -31.59 -9.25
N ARG A 3 -22.62 -31.02 -9.80
CA ARG A 3 -22.16 -29.65 -9.52
C ARG A 3 -23.25 -28.58 -9.73
N ARG A 4 -24.19 -28.80 -10.66
CA ARG A 4 -25.33 -27.90 -10.90
C ARG A 4 -26.39 -27.99 -9.79
N GLN A 5 -26.69 -29.20 -9.31
CA GLN A 5 -27.62 -29.40 -8.19
C GLN A 5 -27.07 -28.85 -6.87
N PHE A 6 -25.76 -28.92 -6.64
CA PHE A 6 -25.10 -28.32 -5.47
C PHE A 6 -25.22 -26.79 -5.47
N LEU A 7 -24.94 -26.13 -6.60
CA LEU A 7 -25.05 -24.68 -6.73
C LEU A 7 -26.49 -24.15 -6.59
N GLN A 8 -27.47 -24.91 -7.07
CA GLN A 8 -28.89 -24.53 -6.96
C GLN A 8 -29.44 -24.69 -5.55
N THR A 9 -28.96 -25.66 -4.77
CA THR A 9 -29.40 -25.88 -3.38
C THR A 9 -28.73 -24.93 -2.40
N THR A 10 -27.49 -24.47 -2.64
CA THR A 10 -26.82 -23.48 -1.79
C THR A 10 -27.30 -22.04 -2.01
N SER A 11 -27.89 -21.72 -3.16
CA SER A 11 -28.35 -20.36 -3.47
C SER A 11 -29.62 -19.96 -2.71
N ALA A 12 -30.44 -20.94 -2.29
CA ALA A 12 -31.70 -20.66 -1.59
C ALA A 12 -31.54 -20.48 -0.07
N ALA A 13 -30.40 -20.87 0.53
CA ALA A 13 -30.20 -20.83 1.98
C ALA A 13 -29.36 -19.62 2.48
N ALA A 14 -28.84 -18.78 1.57
CA ALA A 14 -27.96 -17.65 1.93
C ALA A 14 -28.52 -16.26 1.59
N LEU A 15 -29.73 -16.16 1.02
CA LEU A 15 -30.29 -14.89 0.54
C LEU A 15 -31.06 -14.07 1.60
N THR A 16 -31.11 -14.50 2.86
CA THR A 16 -31.92 -13.84 3.91
C THR A 16 -31.15 -13.00 4.93
N SER A 17 -29.86 -12.70 4.73
CA SER A 17 -29.13 -11.85 5.70
C SER A 17 -28.10 -10.88 5.12
N CYS A 18 -28.19 -10.51 3.84
CA CYS A 18 -27.51 -9.31 3.38
C CYS A 18 -28.45 -8.11 3.59
N ALA A 19 -28.64 -7.71 4.85
CA ALA A 19 -29.06 -6.34 5.11
C ALA A 19 -28.01 -5.46 4.46
N THR A 20 -28.35 -4.75 3.38
CA THR A 20 -27.49 -3.70 2.85
C THR A 20 -27.38 -2.65 3.94
N PRO A 21 -26.21 -2.44 4.55
CA PRO A 21 -26.06 -1.29 5.43
C PRO A 21 -26.30 -0.08 4.54
N SER A 22 -27.41 0.63 4.75
CA SER A 22 -27.61 1.93 4.12
C SER A 22 -26.67 2.89 4.84
N SER A 23 -25.40 2.92 4.41
CA SER A 23 -24.51 4.01 4.79
C SER A 23 -25.21 5.32 4.44
N PRO A 24 -25.20 6.33 5.33
CA PRO A 24 -25.77 7.62 5.00
C PRO A 24 -25.14 8.15 3.71
N PRO A 25 -25.86 8.94 2.91
CA PRO A 25 -25.44 9.37 1.57
C PRO A 25 -24.04 10.01 1.51
N ASP A 26 -23.48 10.47 2.63
CA ASP A 26 -22.16 11.11 2.74
C ASP A 26 -21.19 10.42 3.74
N ALA A 27 -21.37 9.12 4.02
CA ALA A 27 -20.48 8.40 4.92
C ALA A 27 -19.01 8.51 4.46
N LEU A 28 -18.10 8.81 5.39
CA LEU A 28 -16.67 8.86 5.11
C LEU A 28 -16.14 7.48 4.73
N ILE A 29 -15.53 7.38 3.56
CA ILE A 29 -14.80 6.21 3.08
C ILE A 29 -13.31 6.49 3.20
N ILE A 30 -12.57 5.55 3.79
CA ILE A 30 -11.10 5.57 3.78
C ILE A 30 -10.62 4.54 2.79
N ASP A 31 -10.12 5.01 1.65
CA ASP A 31 -9.33 4.19 0.73
C ASP A 31 -7.94 4.00 1.33
N THR A 32 -7.69 2.80 1.87
CA THR A 32 -6.46 2.51 2.59
C THR A 32 -5.28 2.20 1.67
N HIS A 33 -5.47 2.09 0.35
CA HIS A 33 -4.44 1.60 -0.56
C HIS A 33 -4.53 2.26 -1.95
N GLN A 34 -4.14 3.53 -2.01
CA GLN A 34 -4.11 4.30 -3.25
C GLN A 34 -2.69 4.38 -3.81
N HIS A 35 -2.52 4.10 -5.10
CA HIS A 35 -1.30 4.42 -5.84
C HIS A 35 -1.52 5.64 -6.72
N LEU A 36 -0.54 6.54 -6.76
CA LEU A 36 -0.48 7.69 -7.67
C LEU A 36 0.94 7.79 -8.24
N TRP A 37 1.06 8.11 -9.52
CA TRP A 37 2.35 8.35 -10.16
C TRP A 37 2.23 9.30 -11.35
N ASP A 38 3.26 10.12 -11.51
CA ASP A 38 3.49 11.00 -12.65
C ASP A 38 4.81 10.58 -13.28
N LEU A 39 4.75 10.05 -14.51
CA LEU A 39 5.91 9.47 -15.22
C LEU A 39 6.92 10.54 -15.66
N SER A 40 6.57 11.83 -15.61
CA SER A 40 7.52 12.93 -15.78
C SER A 40 8.34 13.21 -14.51
N VAL A 41 7.84 12.79 -13.34
CA VAL A 41 8.47 13.01 -12.04
C VAL A 41 9.16 11.75 -11.53
N ILE A 42 8.50 10.60 -11.55
CA ILE A 42 9.04 9.31 -11.09
C ILE A 42 8.83 8.24 -12.16
N SER A 43 9.82 7.37 -12.36
CA SER A 43 9.74 6.31 -13.37
C SER A 43 10.01 4.96 -12.71
N PRO A 44 8.98 4.30 -12.15
CA PRO A 44 9.14 2.98 -11.55
C PRO A 44 9.71 1.98 -12.57
N PRO A 45 10.75 1.18 -12.22
CA PRO A 45 11.40 0.29 -13.19
C PRO A 45 10.46 -0.72 -13.87
N TRP A 46 9.39 -1.12 -13.18
CA TRP A 46 8.40 -2.08 -13.67
C TRP A 46 7.47 -1.52 -14.75
N ILE A 47 7.33 -0.18 -14.89
CA ILE A 47 6.39 0.44 -15.84
C ILE A 47 6.63 0.00 -17.29
N LYS A 48 7.90 -0.18 -17.70
CA LYS A 48 8.23 -0.62 -19.06
C LYS A 48 7.67 -2.01 -19.39
N GLY A 49 7.57 -2.88 -18.38
CA GLY A 49 7.01 -4.23 -18.51
C GLY A 49 5.51 -4.30 -18.19
N ALA A 50 4.89 -3.20 -17.76
CA ALA A 50 3.50 -3.18 -17.36
C ALA A 50 2.55 -3.25 -18.57
N PRO A 51 1.30 -3.73 -18.40
CA PRO A 51 0.25 -3.61 -19.41
C PRO A 51 0.01 -2.16 -19.84
N GLU A 52 -0.48 -1.95 -21.07
CA GLU A 52 -0.67 -0.61 -21.64
C GLU A 52 -1.53 0.32 -20.78
N VAL A 53 -2.56 -0.23 -20.15
CA VAL A 53 -3.45 0.47 -19.22
C VAL A 53 -2.74 1.00 -17.97
N LEU A 54 -1.48 0.65 -17.70
CA LEU A 54 -0.70 1.20 -16.60
C LEU A 54 0.44 2.10 -17.07
N ARG A 55 0.75 2.15 -18.38
CA ARG A 55 1.89 2.88 -18.94
C ARG A 55 1.56 4.36 -19.23
N HIS A 56 0.89 5.02 -18.30
CA HIS A 56 0.56 6.44 -18.32
C HIS A 56 0.43 6.97 -16.90
N ASP A 57 0.22 8.28 -16.75
CA ASP A 57 0.11 8.92 -15.46
C ASP A 57 -1.21 8.57 -14.76
N PHE A 58 -1.13 8.44 -13.43
CA PHE A 58 -2.28 8.34 -12.54
C PHE A 58 -2.10 9.37 -11.42
N VAL A 59 -2.64 10.56 -11.62
CA VAL A 59 -2.44 11.70 -10.70
C VAL A 59 -3.69 11.99 -9.87
N THR A 60 -3.56 12.89 -8.90
CA THR A 60 -4.66 13.29 -8.00
C THR A 60 -5.94 13.68 -8.75
N ALA A 61 -5.82 14.34 -9.92
CA ALA A 61 -6.97 14.73 -10.73
C ALA A 61 -7.77 13.52 -11.23
N ASP A 62 -7.08 12.45 -11.66
CA ASP A 62 -7.71 11.21 -12.11
C ASP A 62 -8.42 10.51 -10.95
N TYR A 63 -7.79 10.49 -9.77
CA TYR A 63 -8.39 9.90 -8.58
C TYR A 63 -9.64 10.65 -8.11
N VAL A 64 -9.62 11.98 -8.11
CA VAL A 64 -10.79 12.81 -7.79
C VAL A 64 -11.92 12.55 -8.77
N LYS A 65 -11.62 12.44 -10.07
CA LYS A 65 -12.60 12.12 -11.10
C LYS A 65 -13.20 10.72 -10.90
N ALA A 66 -12.37 9.72 -10.57
CA ALA A 66 -12.80 8.35 -10.35
C ALA A 66 -13.74 8.20 -9.13
N ASN A 67 -13.58 9.07 -8.13
CA ASN A 67 -14.37 9.06 -6.90
C ASN A 67 -15.40 10.20 -6.82
N ALA A 68 -15.78 10.78 -7.96
CA ALA A 68 -16.73 11.90 -8.00
C ALA A 68 -18.06 11.52 -7.33
N GLY A 69 -18.52 12.36 -6.41
CA GLY A 69 -19.75 12.12 -5.65
C GLY A 69 -19.59 11.24 -4.40
N LEU A 70 -18.36 10.81 -4.06
CA LEU A 70 -18.08 10.06 -2.84
C LEU A 70 -17.30 10.91 -1.82
N ASN A 71 -17.60 10.74 -0.53
CA ASN A 71 -16.81 11.32 0.57
C ASN A 71 -15.60 10.43 0.88
N VAL A 72 -14.56 10.49 0.04
CA VAL A 72 -13.36 9.65 0.16
C VAL A 72 -12.17 10.44 0.71
N LYS A 73 -11.45 9.83 1.65
CA LYS A 73 -10.05 10.15 1.98
C LYS A 73 -9.17 8.94 1.69
N ALA A 74 -7.91 9.18 1.36
CA ALA A 74 -7.01 8.13 0.90
C ALA A 74 -5.68 8.07 1.67
N ILE A 75 -5.12 6.87 1.74
CA ILE A 75 -3.75 6.60 2.19
C ILE A 75 -2.94 6.16 0.98
N TYR A 76 -1.91 6.94 0.67
CA TYR A 76 -0.99 6.64 -0.42
C TYR A 76 -0.13 5.42 -0.10
N MET A 77 0.17 4.64 -1.13
CA MET A 77 1.12 3.54 -1.12
C MET A 77 2.18 3.77 -2.19
N GLU A 78 3.44 3.64 -1.78
CA GLU A 78 4.61 3.68 -2.69
C GLU A 78 4.45 2.76 -3.90
N VAL A 79 5.04 3.18 -5.01
CA VAL A 79 4.87 2.54 -6.32
C VAL A 79 6.10 1.74 -6.76
N ASP A 80 6.92 1.26 -5.83
CA ASP A 80 8.15 0.50 -6.07
C ASP A 80 9.12 1.21 -7.02
N VAL A 81 9.39 2.48 -6.74
CA VAL A 81 10.42 3.25 -7.45
C VAL A 81 11.81 2.66 -7.22
N ALA A 82 12.75 3.04 -8.07
CA ALA A 82 14.14 2.64 -7.88
C ALA A 82 14.71 3.21 -6.56
N PRO A 83 15.68 2.54 -5.90
CA PRO A 83 16.16 2.96 -4.58
C PRO A 83 16.64 4.43 -4.48
N GLN A 84 17.20 4.99 -5.56
CA GLN A 84 17.63 6.38 -5.62
C GLN A 84 16.46 7.39 -5.59
N ASP A 85 15.26 6.97 -5.95
CA ASP A 85 14.08 7.83 -6.04
C ASP A 85 13.18 7.77 -4.80
N HIS A 86 13.47 6.90 -3.82
CA HIS A 86 12.65 6.78 -2.59
C HIS A 86 12.46 8.10 -1.85
N ILE A 87 13.52 8.90 -1.70
CA ILE A 87 13.41 10.21 -1.03
C ILE A 87 12.53 11.15 -1.87
N LYS A 88 12.68 11.14 -3.20
CA LYS A 88 11.91 11.98 -4.10
C LYS A 88 10.41 11.67 -4.03
N GLU A 89 10.05 10.39 -4.07
CA GLU A 89 8.68 9.91 -3.94
C GLU A 89 8.10 10.25 -2.56
N ALA A 90 8.83 9.91 -1.49
CA ALA A 90 8.37 10.14 -0.11
C ALA A 90 8.21 11.62 0.23
N ASP A 91 9.17 12.48 -0.11
CA ASP A 91 9.06 13.92 0.11
C ASP A 91 7.91 14.52 -0.72
N GLY A 92 7.73 14.05 -1.97
CA GLY A 92 6.65 14.48 -2.85
C GLY A 92 5.27 14.20 -2.27
N ILE A 93 5.01 12.96 -1.85
CA ILE A 93 3.70 12.62 -1.26
C ILE A 93 3.48 13.31 0.10
N VAL A 94 4.53 13.46 0.91
CA VAL A 94 4.43 14.20 2.18
C VAL A 94 4.06 15.66 1.93
N ALA A 95 4.63 16.30 0.91
CA ALA A 95 4.27 17.66 0.52
C ALA A 95 2.81 17.73 0.03
N GLN A 96 2.37 16.80 -0.79
CA GLN A 96 0.99 16.73 -1.28
C GLN A 96 -0.03 16.58 -0.12
N CYS A 97 0.20 15.64 0.80
CA CYS A 97 -0.67 15.45 1.97
C CYS A 97 -0.70 16.70 2.85
N ARG A 98 0.45 17.37 3.04
CA ARG A 98 0.57 18.57 3.87
C ARG A 98 -0.17 19.78 3.28
N ALA A 99 -0.28 19.86 1.95
CA ALA A 99 -1.04 20.92 1.28
C ALA A 99 -2.54 20.86 1.62
N GLY A 100 -3.06 19.68 2.01
CA GLY A 100 -4.42 19.51 2.54
C GLY A 100 -5.55 19.76 1.53
N ASN A 101 -5.21 19.90 0.24
CA ASN A 101 -6.14 20.20 -0.85
C ASN A 101 -6.44 18.97 -1.73
N THR A 102 -6.05 17.77 -1.30
CA THR A 102 -6.32 16.50 -2.00
C THR A 102 -7.04 15.52 -1.09
N PRO A 103 -7.71 14.48 -1.63
CA PRO A 103 -8.27 13.39 -0.83
C PRO A 103 -7.21 12.58 -0.06
N THR A 104 -5.96 12.58 -0.52
CA THR A 104 -4.86 11.83 0.07
C THR A 104 -4.32 12.54 1.31
N ILE A 105 -4.43 11.88 2.47
CA ILE A 105 -4.16 12.51 3.79
C ILE A 105 -3.00 11.88 4.55
N ALA A 106 -2.56 10.69 4.13
CA ALA A 106 -1.51 9.92 4.79
C ALA A 106 -0.76 9.07 3.77
N ALA A 107 0.38 8.53 4.15
CA ALA A 107 1.21 7.73 3.25
C ALA A 107 1.91 6.56 3.97
N THR A 108 2.02 5.46 3.24
CA THR A 108 3.01 4.40 3.44
C THR A 108 4.05 4.52 2.33
N ILE A 109 5.28 4.88 2.69
CA ILE A 109 6.35 5.22 1.75
C ILE A 109 7.29 4.03 1.48
N GLY A 110 8.09 4.10 0.42
CA GLY A 110 9.12 3.10 0.14
C GLY A 110 10.17 3.03 1.25
N GLY A 111 10.58 1.82 1.61
CA GLY A 111 11.61 1.57 2.62
C GLY A 111 12.39 0.28 2.36
N ARG A 112 13.59 0.15 2.93
CA ARG A 112 14.41 -1.08 2.85
C ARG A 112 14.85 -1.49 4.24
N PRO A 113 14.04 -2.27 4.99
CA PRO A 113 14.30 -2.62 6.38
C PRO A 113 15.66 -3.27 6.64
N ALA A 114 16.16 -4.05 5.66
CA ALA A 114 17.46 -4.71 5.74
C ALA A 114 18.65 -3.81 5.36
N SER A 115 18.45 -2.54 4.99
CA SER A 115 19.54 -1.64 4.62
C SER A 115 20.20 -0.99 5.83
N ALA A 116 21.52 -0.79 5.78
CA ALA A 116 22.29 -0.18 6.89
C ALA A 116 21.80 1.24 7.27
N GLY A 117 21.28 2.00 6.30
CA GLY A 117 20.77 3.35 6.51
C GLY A 117 19.30 3.45 6.93
N PHE A 118 18.62 2.32 7.14
CA PHE A 118 17.17 2.30 7.32
C PHE A 118 16.69 3.08 8.54
N GLU A 119 17.38 2.99 9.67
CA GLU A 119 16.98 3.73 10.88
C GLU A 119 17.03 5.26 10.67
N SER A 120 18.08 5.76 10.02
CA SER A 120 18.19 7.18 9.68
C SER A 120 17.08 7.61 8.72
N TYR A 121 16.74 6.75 7.75
CA TYR A 121 15.63 7.00 6.83
C TYR A 121 14.28 7.04 7.57
N VAL A 122 14.03 6.14 8.51
CA VAL A 122 12.82 6.16 9.35
C VAL A 122 12.72 7.44 10.18
N LYS A 123 13.81 7.86 10.83
CA LYS A 123 13.86 9.08 11.65
C LYS A 123 13.53 10.35 10.86
N ARG A 124 13.80 10.39 9.55
CA ARG A 124 13.43 11.52 8.68
C ARG A 124 11.91 11.77 8.63
N TYR A 125 11.11 10.71 8.68
CA TYR A 125 9.66 10.79 8.47
C TYR A 125 8.83 10.51 9.73
N ALA A 126 9.40 9.85 10.73
CA ALA A 126 8.72 9.59 12.00
C ALA A 126 8.22 10.89 12.66
N GLY A 127 7.03 10.83 13.26
CA GLY A 127 6.45 11.94 14.02
C GLY A 127 5.86 13.10 13.18
N ASN A 128 5.93 13.05 11.83
CA ASN A 128 5.39 14.12 10.99
C ASN A 128 3.87 14.11 10.82
N GLY A 129 3.17 13.11 11.37
CA GLY A 129 1.71 12.97 11.32
C GLY A 129 1.14 12.43 9.99
N ILE A 130 1.91 12.44 8.90
CA ILE A 130 1.48 12.03 7.54
C ILE A 130 1.93 10.61 7.23
N VAL A 131 3.21 10.30 7.46
CA VAL A 131 3.75 8.96 7.19
C VAL A 131 3.29 8.02 8.31
N LYS A 132 2.57 6.97 7.92
CA LYS A 132 2.04 5.96 8.84
C LYS A 132 2.82 4.66 8.81
N GLY A 133 3.62 4.44 7.77
CA GLY A 133 4.45 3.28 7.65
C GLY A 133 5.32 3.25 6.42
N LEU A 134 5.98 2.10 6.25
CA LEU A 134 6.86 1.83 5.13
C LEU A 134 6.52 0.49 4.48
N ARG A 135 6.86 0.36 3.21
CA ARG A 135 6.63 -0.83 2.40
C ARG A 135 7.86 -1.20 1.58
N GLN A 136 8.03 -2.50 1.37
CA GLN A 136 8.92 -3.05 0.37
C GLN A 136 8.20 -4.19 -0.35
N VAL A 137 8.18 -4.18 -1.68
CA VAL A 137 7.69 -5.31 -2.47
C VAL A 137 8.64 -6.51 -2.31
N LEU A 138 8.14 -7.61 -1.75
CA LEU A 138 8.91 -8.83 -1.49
C LEU A 138 8.61 -9.96 -2.48
N HIS A 139 7.55 -9.83 -3.29
CA HIS A 139 7.15 -10.90 -4.21
C HIS A 139 7.96 -10.96 -5.51
N GLY A 140 8.81 -9.95 -5.77
CA GLY A 140 9.63 -9.88 -6.99
C GLY A 140 10.70 -10.99 -7.07
N PRO A 141 11.14 -11.36 -8.28
CA PRO A 141 12.07 -12.47 -8.50
C PRO A 141 13.46 -12.23 -7.89
N SER A 142 13.83 -10.98 -7.61
CA SER A 142 15.09 -10.61 -6.97
C SER A 142 15.09 -10.79 -5.44
N THR A 143 13.92 -11.00 -4.82
CA THR A 143 13.80 -11.18 -3.37
C THR A 143 13.68 -12.66 -3.03
N PRO A 144 14.67 -13.27 -2.34
CA PRO A 144 14.63 -14.69 -2.02
C PRO A 144 13.55 -15.01 -0.97
N PRO A 145 13.06 -16.26 -0.92
CA PRO A 145 12.18 -16.69 0.16
C PRO A 145 12.79 -16.53 1.55
N GLY A 146 11.95 -16.18 2.53
CA GLY A 146 12.39 -15.90 3.90
C GLY A 146 13.18 -14.61 4.07
N PHE A 147 13.31 -13.75 3.04
CA PHE A 147 14.07 -12.49 3.15
C PHE A 147 13.61 -11.60 4.31
N CYS A 148 12.29 -11.55 4.57
CA CYS A 148 11.74 -10.79 5.69
C CYS A 148 12.16 -11.32 7.07
N LEU A 149 12.68 -12.55 7.15
CA LEU A 149 13.16 -13.17 8.39
C LEU A 149 14.66 -12.94 8.62
N SER A 150 15.37 -12.31 7.68
CA SER A 150 16.77 -11.96 7.88
C SER A 150 16.91 -11.06 9.12
N GLN A 151 18.02 -11.21 9.85
CA GLN A 151 18.25 -10.45 11.08
C GLN A 151 18.14 -8.94 10.84
N ASP A 152 18.63 -8.46 9.70
CA ASP A 152 18.64 -7.04 9.33
C ASP A 152 17.22 -6.53 9.09
N PHE A 153 16.40 -7.30 8.37
CA PHE A 153 15.01 -6.96 8.11
C PHE A 153 14.20 -6.90 9.40
N VAL A 154 14.35 -7.91 10.28
CA VAL A 154 13.67 -7.95 11.59
C VAL A 154 14.07 -6.74 12.46
N ARG A 155 15.36 -6.37 12.46
CA ARG A 155 15.81 -5.15 13.15
C ARG A 155 15.14 -3.90 12.57
N GLY A 156 15.04 -3.78 11.24
CA GLY A 156 14.36 -2.69 10.58
C GLY A 156 12.88 -2.59 10.96
N VAL A 157 12.14 -3.69 10.92
CA VAL A 157 10.71 -3.73 11.31
C VAL A 157 10.53 -3.35 12.78
N ARG A 158 11.42 -3.80 13.69
CA ARG A 158 11.41 -3.37 15.08
C ARG A 158 11.68 -1.87 15.24
N THR A 159 12.54 -1.28 14.41
CA THR A 159 12.76 0.17 14.38
C THR A 159 11.50 0.93 14.01
N LEU A 160 10.70 0.44 13.05
CA LEU A 160 9.40 1.04 12.73
C LEU A 160 8.46 1.04 13.94
N GLY A 161 8.37 -0.09 14.64
CA GLY A 161 7.56 -0.23 15.85
C GLY A 161 7.93 0.78 16.95
N LYS A 162 9.24 1.01 17.18
CA LYS A 162 9.72 2.02 18.15
C LYS A 162 9.28 3.46 17.80
N HIS A 163 9.02 3.73 16.53
CA HIS A 163 8.57 5.03 16.04
C HIS A 163 7.05 5.09 15.79
N GLY A 164 6.29 4.06 16.16
CA GLY A 164 4.84 4.00 15.95
C GLY A 164 4.43 3.89 14.48
N LEU A 165 5.31 3.37 13.62
CA LEU A 165 5.09 3.19 12.20
C LEU A 165 4.78 1.73 11.87
N ASN A 166 3.90 1.50 10.89
CA ASN A 166 3.59 0.17 10.39
C ASN A 166 4.56 -0.29 9.27
N PHE A 167 4.60 -1.59 9.03
CA PHE A 167 5.21 -2.19 7.85
C PHE A 167 4.11 -2.88 7.03
N GLU A 168 4.02 -2.56 5.74
CA GLU A 168 3.07 -3.20 4.81
C GLU A 168 3.73 -4.43 4.15
N LEU A 169 3.13 -5.61 4.34
CA LEU A 169 3.64 -6.88 3.83
C LEU A 169 3.09 -7.16 2.43
N THR A 170 3.88 -6.84 1.41
CA THR A 170 3.61 -7.25 0.02
C THR A 170 4.50 -8.45 -0.34
N MET A 171 3.99 -9.68 -0.24
CA MET A 171 4.78 -10.91 -0.39
C MET A 171 4.06 -11.99 -1.22
N ARG A 172 4.76 -13.08 -1.57
CA ARG A 172 4.14 -14.20 -2.30
C ARG A 172 3.16 -14.94 -1.40
N PRO A 173 2.04 -15.48 -1.93
CA PRO A 173 1.10 -16.27 -1.13
C PRO A 173 1.73 -17.46 -0.40
N THR A 174 2.75 -18.09 -0.99
CA THR A 174 3.48 -19.22 -0.40
C THR A 174 4.36 -18.84 0.79
N GLU A 175 4.52 -17.55 1.07
CA GLU A 175 5.42 -17.02 2.12
C GLU A 175 4.65 -16.39 3.27
N LEU A 176 3.32 -16.47 3.30
CA LEU A 176 2.51 -15.89 4.38
C LEU A 176 2.95 -16.40 5.78
N ASN A 177 3.41 -17.65 5.88
CA ASN A 177 3.97 -18.19 7.13
C ASN A 177 5.26 -17.47 7.58
N ASP A 178 6.04 -16.92 6.66
CA ASP A 178 7.20 -16.09 7.02
C ASP A 178 6.73 -14.73 7.55
N GLY A 179 5.64 -14.17 6.99
CA GLY A 179 4.97 -13.00 7.56
C GLY A 179 4.48 -13.23 9.00
N VAL A 180 3.91 -14.41 9.28
CA VAL A 180 3.51 -14.80 10.65
C VAL A 180 4.71 -14.90 11.59
N LYS A 181 5.82 -15.49 11.16
CA LYS A 181 7.05 -15.58 11.97
C LYS A 181 7.69 -14.23 12.24
N LEU A 182 7.60 -13.28 11.30
CA LEU A 182 8.16 -11.93 11.45
C LEU A 182 7.57 -11.16 12.65
N ILE A 183 6.30 -11.41 12.96
CA ILE A 183 5.57 -10.70 14.01
C ILE A 183 5.59 -11.40 15.39
N GLN A 184 6.38 -12.47 15.52
CA GLN A 184 6.63 -13.18 16.79
C GLN A 184 7.83 -12.56 17.53
#